data_AF-A0ABD0RXB6-F1
#
_entry.id   AF-A0ABD0RXB6-F1
#
_cell.length_a   1.000
_cell.length_b   1.000
_cell.length_c   1.000
_cell.angle_alpha   90.00
_cell.angle_beta   90.00
_cell.angle_gamma   90.00
#
_symmetry.space_group_name_H-M   'P 1'
#
loop_
_entity.id
_entity.type
_entity.pdbx_description
1 polymer ?
#
loop_
_entity_poly.entity_id
_entity_poly.type
_entity_poly.pdbx_seq_one_letter_code
_entity_poly.pdbx_strand_id
1 'polypeptide(L)' 'AIEGFALMVKKTAQTLQSFGTELAETELPNDVEATSNLLTIHTEKKDKMK' A
#
# COMPACT_ATOMS: atom_id res chain seq x y z
N ALA A 1 9.39 -25.44 9.91
CA ALA A 1 10.10 -24.76 8.79
C ALA A 1 9.12 -24.29 7.70
N ILE A 2 8.30 -25.18 7.11
CA ILE A 2 7.38 -24.84 6.01
C ILE A 2 6.23 -23.92 6.45
N GLU A 3 5.66 -24.13 7.64
CA GLU A 3 4.56 -23.31 8.18
C GLU A 3 4.95 -21.83 8.33
N GLY A 4 6.18 -21.55 8.79
CA GLY A 4 6.70 -20.18 8.89
C GLY A 4 6.83 -19.48 7.54
N PHE A 5 7.19 -20.22 6.49
CA PHE A 5 7.23 -19.70 5.12
C PHE A 5 5.81 -19.39 4.61
N ALA A 6 4.86 -20.31 4.82
CA ALA A 6 3.47 -20.10 4.45
C ALA A 6 2.85 -18.86 5.14
N LEU A 7 3.15 -18.67 6.44
CA LEU A 7 2.78 -17.48 7.20
C LEU A 7 3.38 -16.20 6.63
N MET A 8 4.67 -16.22 6.28
CA MET A 8 5.35 -15.07 5.68
C MET A 8 4.74 -14.70 4.32
N VAL A 9 4.57 -15.67 3.43
CA VAL A 9 3.95 -15.46 2.10
C VAL A 9 2.55 -14.90 2.24
N LYS A 10 1.73 -15.48 3.14
CA LYS A 10 0.37 -14.98 3.41
C LYS A 10 0.40 -13.53 3.87
N LYS A 11 1.26 -13.18 4.83
CA LYS A 11 1.35 -11.82 5.34
C LYS A 11 1.78 -10.83 4.25
N THR A 12 2.78 -11.18 3.44
CA THR A 12 3.22 -10.36 2.31
C THR A 12 2.09 -10.17 1.29
N ALA A 13 1.37 -11.24 0.92
CA ALA A 13 0.25 -11.15 0.00
C ALA A 13 -0.88 -10.26 0.54
N GLN A 14 -1.20 -10.37 1.84
CA GLN A 14 -2.20 -9.52 2.49
C GLN A 14 -1.77 -8.04 2.50
N THR A 15 -0.51 -7.75 2.85
CA THR A 15 0.01 -6.38 2.83
C THR A 15 -0.01 -5.77 1.43
N LEU A 16 0.37 -6.53 0.39
CA LEU A 16 0.30 -6.08 -1.00
C LEU A 16 -1.14 -5.86 -1.47
N GLN A 17 -2.05 -6.79 -1.14
CA GLN A 17 -3.46 -6.67 -1.50
C GLN A 17 -4.07 -5.41 -0.89
N SER A 18 -3.93 -5.21 0.42
CA SER A 18 -4.50 -4.03 1.10
C SER A 18 -3.96 -2.72 0.52
N PHE A 19 -2.66 -2.64 0.24
CA PHE A 19 -2.07 -1.47 -0.41
C PHE A 19 -2.64 -1.23 -1.82
N GLY A 20 -2.74 -2.28 -2.63
CA GLY A 20 -3.27 -2.19 -4.00
C GLY A 20 -4.74 -1.80 -4.04
N THR A 21 -5.57 -2.37 -3.15
CA THR A 21 -6.99 -2.03 -3.02
C THR A 21 -7.18 -0.58 -2.63
N GLU A 22 -6.49 -0.11 -1.57
CA GLU A 22 -6.57 1.28 -1.14
C GLU A 22 -6.15 2.24 -2.27
N LEU A 23 -5.05 1.95 -2.96
CA LEU A 23 -4.57 2.78 -4.07
C LEU A 23 -5.58 2.85 -5.23
N ALA A 24 -6.26 1.74 -5.53
CA ALA A 24 -7.25 1.68 -6.60
C ALA A 24 -8.58 2.36 -6.25
N GLU A 25 -8.98 2.31 -4.98
CA GLU A 25 -10.23 2.89 -4.47
C GLU A 25 -10.08 4.37 -4.07
N THR A 26 -8.85 4.88 -3.98
CA THR A 26 -8.60 6.28 -3.62
C THR A 26 -8.99 7.21 -4.75
N GLU A 27 -9.94 8.12 -4.48
CA GLU A 27 -10.28 9.22 -5.38
C GLU A 27 -9.25 10.35 -5.29
N LEU A 28 -8.98 11.00 -6.44
CA LEU A 28 -8.09 12.14 -6.48
C LEU A 28 -8.81 13.42 -6.02
N PRO A 29 -8.24 14.19 -5.07
CA PRO A 29 -8.78 15.49 -4.69
C PRO A 29 -8.75 16.49 -5.85
N ASN A 30 -9.65 17.48 -5.82
CA ASN A 30 -9.67 18.57 -6.82
C ASN A 30 -8.68 19.71 -6.50
N ASP A 31 -7.99 19.65 -5.37
CA ASP A 31 -6.97 20.61 -4.97
C ASP A 31 -5.56 20.04 -5.22
N VAL A 32 -4.67 20.90 -5.73
CA VAL A 32 -3.30 20.55 -6.10
C VAL A 32 -2.49 20.18 -4.86
N GLU A 33 -2.63 20.94 -3.76
CA GLU A 33 -1.92 20.66 -2.52
C GLU A 33 -2.39 19.34 -1.90
N ALA A 34 -3.70 19.14 -1.82
CA ALA A 34 -4.29 17.87 -1.36
C ALA A 34 -3.84 16.67 -2.22
N THR A 35 -3.79 16.81 -3.54
CA THR A 35 -3.31 15.75 -4.45
C THR A 35 -1.83 15.45 -4.24
N SER A 36 -1.00 16.48 -4.10
CA SER A 36 0.44 16.31 -3.83
C SER A 36 0.68 15.58 -2.51
N ASN A 37 -0.06 15.96 -1.46
CA ASN A 37 0.00 15.31 -0.16
C ASN A 37 -0.43 13.84 -0.24
N LEU A 38 -1.52 13.55 -0.95
CA LEU A 38 -2.00 12.18 -1.17
C LEU A 38 -0.94 11.31 -1.87
N LEU A 39 -0.37 11.79 -2.96
CA LEU A 39 0.68 11.07 -3.70
C LEU A 39 1.93 10.84 -2.85
N THR A 40 2.29 11.81 -2.00
CA THR A 40 3.41 11.68 -1.05
C THR A 40 3.14 10.57 -0.05
N ILE A 41 1.95 10.54 0.56
CA ILE A 41 1.55 9.50 1.52
C ILE A 41 1.62 8.11 0.89
N HIS A 42 1.08 7.91 -0.31
CA HIS A 42 1.14 6.61 -0.99
C HIS A 42 2.57 6.22 -1.37
N THR A 43 3.40 7.18 -1.76
CA THR A 43 4.81 6.95 -2.10
C THR A 43 5.60 6.51 -0.87
N GLU A 44 5.43 7.19 0.26
CA GLU A 44 6.05 6.80 1.53
C GLU A 44 5.59 5.42 2.00
N LYS A 45 4.29 5.12 1.88
CA LYS A 45 3.73 3.82 2.26
C LYS A 45 4.33 2.70 1.42
N LYS A 46 4.48 2.89 0.11
CA LYS A 46 5.17 1.96 -0.78
C LYS A 46 6.63 1.75 -0.36
N ASP A 47 7.33 2.81 0.01
CA ASP A 47 8.75 2.72 0.39
C ASP A 47 8.96 2.02 1.73
N LYS A 48 8.00 2.12 2.67
CA LYS A 48 7.99 1.34 3.92
C LYS A 48 7.73 -0.15 3.72
N MET A 49 7.28 -0.57 2.54
CA MET A 49 7.03 -1.98 2.18
C MET A 49 8.23 -2.67 1.53
N LYS A 50 9.29 -1.91 1.17
CA LYS A 50 10.57 -2.45 0.69
C LYS A 50 11.35 -3.09 1.83
#